data_AF-A0A945ZG29-F1
#
_entry.id   AF-A0A945ZG29-F1
#
_cell.length_a   1.000
_cell.length_b   1.000
_cell.length_c   1.000
_cell.angle_alpha   90.00
_cell.angle_beta   90.00
_cell.angle_gamma   90.00
#
_symmetry.space_group_name_H-M   'P 1'
#
loop_
_entity.id
_entity.type
_entity.pdbx_description
1 polymer ?
#
loop_
_entity_poly.entity_id
_entity_poly.type
_entity_poly.pdbx_seq_one_letter_code
_entity_poly.pdbx_strand_id
1 'polypeptide(L)' 'MKTTVVGSYPVPDWLVSLPSEHALVDATRVVLATQEAAGIDVVCDGELYRFDVNHPETNGMIEYFVRPMSGIRT' A
#
# COMPACT_ATOMS: atom_id res chain seq x y z
N MET A 1 -8.93 24.12 7.82
CA MET A 1 -9.01 23.14 6.71
C MET A 1 -8.11 21.98 7.11
N LYS A 2 -8.54 20.72 6.93
CA LYS A 2 -7.71 19.53 7.21
C LYS A 2 -7.21 18.91 5.90
N THR A 3 -5.94 18.52 5.87
CA THR A 3 -5.25 17.89 4.75
C THR A 3 -5.20 16.37 4.93
N THR A 4 -5.27 15.65 3.81
CA THR A 4 -5.22 14.18 3.76
C THR A 4 -4.72 13.74 2.39
N VAL A 5 -4.31 12.47 2.29
CA VAL A 5 -4.05 11.79 1.02
C VAL A 5 -5.25 10.94 0.61
N VAL A 6 -5.26 10.46 -0.65
CA VAL A 6 -6.36 9.65 -1.21
C VAL A 6 -6.24 8.17 -0.82
N GLY A 7 -5.03 7.70 -0.51
CA GLY A 7 -4.80 6.31 -0.13
C GLY A 7 -3.40 5.85 -0.52
N SER A 8 -3.32 5.11 -1.63
CA SER A 8 -2.13 4.38 -2.08
C SER A 8 -0.87 5.24 -2.17
N TYR A 9 0.27 4.64 -1.81
CA TYR A 9 1.62 5.23 -1.95
C TYR A 9 2.48 4.44 -2.95
N PRO A 10 3.53 5.05 -3.51
CA PRO A 10 4.53 4.32 -4.29
C PRO A 10 5.17 3.21 -3.47
N VAL A 11 5.24 2.01 -4.04
CA VAL A 11 5.85 0.83 -3.41
C VAL A 11 7.37 1.00 -3.43
N PRO A 12 8.07 0.95 -2.28
CA PRO A 12 9.52 1.06 -2.27
C PRO A 12 10.21 -0.11 -2.98
N ASP A 13 11.26 0.16 -3.76
CA ASP A 13 11.99 -0.87 -4.54
C ASP A 13 12.50 -2.03 -3.68
N TRP A 14 12.88 -1.75 -2.44
CA TRP A 14 13.36 -2.77 -1.49
C TRP A 14 12.23 -3.68 -0.98
N LEU A 15 10.98 -3.20 -0.91
CA LEU A 15 9.81 -4.04 -0.59
C LEU A 15 9.51 -4.98 -1.76
N VAL A 16 9.63 -4.50 -3.00
CA VAL A 16 9.48 -5.31 -4.21
C VAL A 16 10.60 -6.36 -4.30
N SER A 17 11.83 -5.98 -3.96
CA SER A 17 13.01 -6.84 -4.10
C SER A 17 13.06 -7.98 -3.07
N LEU A 18 12.66 -7.71 -1.83
CA LEU A 18 12.71 -8.67 -0.71
C LEU A 18 11.43 -8.58 0.14
N PRO A 19 10.29 -9.05 -0.37
CA PRO A 19 9.03 -8.97 0.34
C PRO A 19 9.03 -9.86 1.59
N SER A 20 8.66 -9.27 2.72
CA SER A 20 8.42 -9.98 3.99
C SER A 20 7.43 -9.17 4.82
N GLU A 21 6.83 -9.81 5.83
CA GLU A 21 5.95 -9.10 6.77
C GLU A 21 6.68 -7.93 7.46
N HIS A 22 7.95 -8.14 7.84
CA HIS A 22 8.78 -7.09 8.41
C HIS A 22 9.03 -5.95 7.42
N ALA A 23 9.38 -6.25 6.16
CA ALA A 23 9.58 -5.24 5.13
C ALA A 23 8.30 -4.44 4.86
N LEU A 24 7.14 -5.09 4.86
CA LEU A 24 5.84 -4.42 4.70
C LEU A 24 5.57 -3.46 5.87
N VAL A 25 5.78 -3.90 7.12
CA VAL A 25 5.62 -3.05 8.30
C VAL A 25 6.58 -1.85 8.25
N ASP A 26 7.83 -2.07 7.86
CA ASP A 26 8.80 -0.99 7.71
C ASP A 26 8.42 -0.02 6.59
N ALA A 27 7.83 -0.50 5.50
CA ALA A 27 7.41 0.34 4.39
C ALA A 27 6.22 1.22 4.80
N THR A 28 5.25 0.64 5.52
CA THR A 28 4.14 1.38 6.11
C THR A 28 4.64 2.45 7.09
N ARG A 29 5.65 2.16 7.91
CA ARG A 29 6.26 3.16 8.81
C ARG A 29 6.86 4.32 8.03
N VAL A 30 7.56 4.05 6.93
CA VAL A 30 8.12 5.10 6.06
C VAL A 30 7.01 5.98 5.49
N VAL A 31 5.90 5.39 5.01
CA VAL A 31 4.74 6.14 4.48
C VAL A 31 4.11 7.05 5.55
N LEU A 32 3.89 6.53 6.76
CA LEU A 32 3.33 7.30 7.87
C LEU A 32 4.27 8.44 8.28
N ALA A 33 5.55 8.13 8.52
CA ALA A 33 6.55 9.12 8.91
C ALA A 33 6.74 10.22 7.86
N THR A 34 6.61 9.88 6.57
CA THR A 34 6.68 10.86 5.47
C THR A 34 5.52 11.84 5.52
N GLN A 35 4.30 11.36 5.76
CA GLN A 35 3.11 12.23 5.87
C GLN A 35 3.15 13.09 7.14
N GLU A 36 3.57 12.51 8.27
CA GLU A 36 3.75 13.24 9.53
C GLU A 36 4.80 14.36 9.37
N ALA A 37 5.94 14.07 8.75
CA ALA A 37 6.98 15.06 8.47
C ALA A 37 6.50 16.15 7.49
N ALA A 38 5.57 15.84 6.61
CA ALA A 38 4.94 16.79 5.69
C ALA A 38 3.80 17.60 6.34
N GLY A 39 3.42 17.30 7.59
CA GLY A 39 2.35 18.01 8.30
C GLY A 39 0.93 17.65 7.85
N ILE A 40 0.72 16.43 7.31
CA ILE A 40 -0.61 15.95 6.92
C ILE A 40 -1.48 15.69 8.16
N ASP A 41 -2.70 16.23 8.18
CA ASP A 41 -3.58 16.16 9.36
C ASP A 41 -4.22 14.77 9.58
N VAL A 42 -4.50 14.05 8.50
CA VAL A 42 -5.05 12.69 8.52
C VAL A 42 -4.22 11.81 7.60
N VAL A 43 -3.44 10.91 8.19
CA VAL A 43 -2.52 10.04 7.46
C VAL A 43 -3.18 8.74 7.00
N CYS A 44 -2.63 8.12 5.96
CA CYS A 44 -3.01 6.78 5.47
C CYS A 44 -1.80 5.83 5.49
N ASP A 45 -2.05 4.53 5.55
CA ASP A 45 -1.01 3.50 5.55
C ASP A 45 -0.38 3.23 4.17
N GLY A 46 -0.92 3.83 3.11
CA GLY A 46 -0.42 3.70 1.75
C GLY A 46 -0.81 2.42 1.03
N GLU A 47 -1.60 1.54 1.66
CA GLU A 47 -2.20 0.34 1.04
C GLU A 47 -1.18 -0.65 0.43
N LEU A 48 0.07 -0.62 0.90
CA LEU A 48 1.20 -1.38 0.31
C LEU A 48 0.99 -2.90 0.37
N TYR A 49 0.16 -3.39 1.30
CA TYR A 49 -0.18 -4.79 1.44
C TYR A 49 -1.04 -5.35 0.29
N ARG A 50 -1.61 -4.49 -0.54
CA ARG A 50 -2.40 -4.89 -1.72
C ARG A 50 -1.51 -5.22 -2.91
N PHE A 51 -0.27 -4.72 -2.92
CA PHE A 51 0.60 -4.84 -4.07
C PHE A 51 0.97 -6.31 -4.34
N ASP A 52 0.71 -6.75 -5.57
CA ASP A 52 1.15 -8.04 -6.09
C ASP A 52 1.98 -7.80 -7.35
N VAL A 53 3.23 -8.28 -7.35
CA VAL A 53 4.12 -8.12 -8.51
C VAL A 53 3.60 -8.86 -9.75
N ASN A 54 2.76 -9.88 -9.56
CA ASN A 54 2.17 -10.66 -10.65
C ASN A 54 0.90 -10.04 -11.21
N HIS A 55 0.29 -9.08 -10.50
CA HIS A 55 -0.89 -8.32 -10.93
C HIS A 55 -0.68 -6.85 -10.53
N PRO A 56 0.18 -6.12 -11.25
CA PRO A 56 0.49 -4.73 -10.93
C PRO A 56 -0.66 -3.77 -11.29
N GLU A 57 -1.68 -4.23 -12.00
CA GLU A 57 -2.82 -3.39 -12.35
C GLU A 57 -3.61 -2.94 -11.11
N THR A 58 -4.12 -1.72 -11.19
CA THR A 58 -4.94 -1.10 -10.13
C THR A 58 -4.28 -1.00 -8.74
N ASN A 59 -2.96 -1.23 -8.63
CA ASN A 59 -2.24 -1.36 -7.34
C ASN A 59 -2.88 -2.40 -6.41
N GLY A 60 -3.45 -3.46 -6.98
CA GLY A 60 -4.11 -4.51 -6.21
C GLY A 60 -5.42 -4.09 -5.54
N MET A 61 -6.00 -2.93 -5.92
CA MET A 61 -7.22 -2.42 -5.28
C MET A 61 -8.39 -3.38 -5.47
N ILE A 62 -8.53 -4.00 -6.63
CA ILE A 62 -9.61 -4.95 -6.92
C ILE A 62 -9.18 -6.36 -6.50
N GLU A 63 -7.96 -6.74 -6.88
CA GLU A 63 -7.35 -8.05 -6.69
C GLU A 63 -7.34 -8.47 -5.22
N TYR A 64 -7.06 -7.51 -4.32
CA TYR A 64 -7.09 -7.74 -2.88
C TYR A 64 -8.46 -8.25 -2.39
N PHE A 65 -9.56 -7.72 -2.93
CA PHE A 65 -10.91 -8.11 -2.52
C PHE A 65 -11.43 -9.36 -3.22
N VAL A 66 -11.09 -9.55 -4.50
CA VAL A 66 -11.60 -10.70 -5.26
C VAL A 66 -10.82 -11.98 -5.02
N ARG A 67 -9.54 -11.91 -4.62
CA ARG A 67 -8.70 -13.07 -4.29
C ARG A 67 -9.34 -14.06 -3.30
N PRO A 68 -9.99 -13.64 -2.19
CA PRO A 68 -10.68 -14.56 -1.30
C PRO A 68 -12.06 -15.02 -1.79
N MET A 69 -12.60 -14.46 -2.87
CA MET A 69 -13.94 -14.78 -3.38
C MET A 69 -13.90 -16.00 -4.30
N SER A 70 -14.74 -17.00 -4.03
CA SER A 70 -14.88 -18.16 -4.92
C SER A 70 -15.62 -17.78 -6.21
N GLY A 71 -15.16 -18.32 -7.35
CA GLY A 71 -15.81 -18.15 -8.65
C GLY A 71 -15.43 -16.88 -9.43
N ILE A 72 -14.54 -16.04 -8.91
CA ILE A 72 -13.96 -14.90 -9.65
C ILE A 72 -12.61 -15.30 -10.26
N ARG A 73 -12.37 -14.88 -11.52
CA ARG A 73 -11.09 -15.04 -12.21
C ARG A 73 -10.62 -13.67 -12.68
N THR A 74 -9.41 -13.29 -12.29
CA THR A 74 -8.66 -12.11 -12.74
C THR A 74 -7.53 -12.56 -13.65
#